data_AF-A0A1W1Y1Z8-F1
#
_entry.id   AF-A0A1W1Y1Z8-F1
#
_cell.length_a   1.000
_cell.length_b   1.000
_cell.length_c   1.000
_cell.angle_alpha   90.00
_cell.angle_beta   90.00
_cell.angle_gamma   90.00
#
_symmetry.space_group_name_H-M   'P 1'
#
loop_
_entity.id
_entity.type
_entity.pdbx_description
1 polymer ?
#
loop_
_entity_poly.entity_id
_entity_poly.type
_entity_poly.pdbx_seq_one_letter_code
_entity_poly.pdbx_strand_id
1 'polypeptide(L)'
;MLWLAWMTSNICMWMNDVAASWMMTTLSKSATLVALIQTASNLPVFLLGIPSGAFADILNRKNYFVVTQIWIALNAALLCFLTFTDSLNASLLLFLTFTNGIGLAMRWPVFAAIVPDLVGREQLPAALALNAVAMNASRIIGPLVAGALIASAGTEYVFALNMILSLGCTFLIMRWKYQSNISSLPGERFFGAMRVGIQYVKSSMRMRAVLIRIFLFFVQSSALLALLPVIAKDHFNGNAQTFTIMLSCLGIGAIFSASQLPKLRRRYDRNQLVSFGQILQAATSIGVVLVPNVWFSAPIMMLSGASWIITANSISISAQLALPSWIRARGMSIFQMSLMGGSALGAAVWGKLAEHTSVTTAVITGSAFGIISVLFTNHLKLEGGNEEDLTPVCPIEHPMPDRDIEHTAGPVMISVEYQINPKDMFEFQTVMKKSRDARLRQGAVSWSFFEDAEQEGKCLEYFIFETWADYLRRFDRFTTNDLNLQDERFSFHRAKTPPKVTRRVAAPLHH
;
A
#
# COMPACT_ATOMS: atom_id res chain seq x y z
N MET A 1 -16.36 -21.29 -0.29
CA MET A 1 -15.41 -21.78 0.74
C MET A 1 -14.25 -20.83 0.97
N LEU A 2 -13.40 -20.56 -0.03
CA LEU A 2 -12.22 -19.70 0.14
C LEU A 2 -12.55 -18.25 0.55
N TRP A 3 -13.65 -17.69 0.03
CA TRP A 3 -14.14 -16.38 0.48
C TRP A 3 -14.57 -16.35 1.95
N LEU A 4 -15.24 -17.40 2.45
CA LEU A 4 -15.60 -17.51 3.87
C LEU A 4 -14.34 -17.59 4.74
N ALA A 5 -13.37 -18.42 4.35
CA ALA A 5 -12.09 -18.50 5.05
C ALA A 5 -11.37 -17.14 5.09
N TRP A 6 -11.41 -16.38 3.99
CA TRP A 6 -10.84 -15.03 3.92
C TRP A 6 -11.58 -14.03 4.83
N MET A 7 -12.91 -14.00 4.78
CA MET A 7 -13.72 -13.13 5.63
C MET A 7 -13.48 -13.46 7.11
N THR A 8 -13.57 -14.73 7.51
CA THR A 8 -13.28 -15.17 8.87
C THR A 8 -11.87 -14.81 9.31
N SER A 9 -10.87 -14.97 8.45
CA SER A 9 -9.48 -14.59 8.76
C SER A 9 -9.32 -13.07 8.97
N ASN A 10 -10.05 -12.24 8.22
CA ASN A 10 -10.05 -10.79 8.45
C ASN A 10 -10.78 -10.42 9.76
N ILE A 11 -11.87 -11.11 10.10
CA ILE A 11 -12.54 -10.94 11.41
C ILE A 11 -11.56 -11.28 12.55
N CYS A 12 -10.84 -12.41 12.47
CA CYS A 12 -9.84 -12.81 13.46
C CYS A 12 -8.75 -11.77 13.63
N MET A 13 -8.27 -11.19 12.52
CA MET A 13 -7.26 -10.11 12.55
C MET A 13 -7.74 -8.93 13.39
N TRP A 14 -8.93 -8.39 13.09
CA TRP A 14 -9.47 -7.25 13.84
C TRP A 14 -9.80 -7.60 15.30
N MET A 15 -10.32 -8.80 15.56
CA MET A 15 -10.55 -9.27 16.92
C MET A 15 -9.24 -9.34 17.72
N ASN A 16 -8.18 -9.87 17.11
CA ASN A 16 -6.87 -9.97 17.73
C ASN A 16 -6.30 -8.60 18.07
N ASP A 17 -6.40 -7.63 17.15
CA ASP A 17 -5.90 -6.27 17.38
C ASP A 17 -6.62 -5.60 18.55
N VAL A 18 -7.94 -5.76 18.66
CA VAL A 18 -8.74 -5.25 19.79
C VAL A 18 -8.36 -5.93 21.10
N ALA A 19 -8.27 -7.25 21.11
CA ALA A 19 -7.89 -8.03 22.29
C ALA A 19 -6.48 -7.69 22.76
N ALA A 20 -5.49 -7.65 21.87
CA ALA A 20 -4.11 -7.30 22.20
C ALA A 20 -3.99 -5.87 22.72
N SER A 21 -4.68 -4.92 22.08
CA SER A 21 -4.66 -3.51 22.50
C SER A 21 -5.28 -3.32 23.89
N TRP A 22 -6.39 -4.00 24.18
CA TRP A 22 -7.02 -3.95 25.50
C TRP A 22 -6.22 -4.69 26.57
N MET A 23 -5.73 -5.90 26.27
CA MET A 23 -4.86 -6.69 27.18
C MET A 23 -3.62 -5.91 27.59
N MET A 24 -3.01 -5.14 26.69
CA MET A 24 -1.85 -4.33 27.08
C MET A 24 -2.19 -3.31 28.17
N THR A 25 -3.42 -2.77 28.19
CA THR A 25 -3.85 -1.85 29.26
C THR A 25 -4.02 -2.52 30.62
N THR A 26 -4.26 -3.84 30.66
CA THR A 26 -4.35 -4.60 31.91
C THR A 26 -2.97 -5.06 32.38
N LEU A 27 -2.03 -5.29 31.46
CA LEU A 27 -0.65 -5.69 31.75
C LEU A 27 0.28 -4.52 32.11
N SER A 28 0.01 -3.32 31.61
CA SER A 28 0.87 -2.16 31.82
C SER A 28 0.11 -0.85 31.92
N LYS A 29 0.64 0.07 32.73
CA LYS A 29 0.19 1.48 32.81
C LYS A 29 0.90 2.39 31.81
N SER A 30 1.90 1.89 31.08
CA SER A 30 2.67 2.68 30.11
C SER A 30 1.88 2.91 28.83
N ALA A 31 1.60 4.18 28.52
CA ALA A 31 0.98 4.59 27.25
C ALA A 31 1.83 4.19 26.04
N THR A 32 3.16 4.19 26.19
CA THR A 32 4.10 3.72 25.15
C THR A 32 3.86 2.25 24.83
N LEU A 33 3.78 1.38 25.84
CA LEU A 33 3.59 -0.05 25.61
C LEU A 33 2.23 -0.36 24.95
N VAL A 34 1.16 0.36 25.34
CA VAL A 34 -0.15 0.24 24.70
C VAL A 34 -0.10 0.66 23.23
N ALA A 35 0.50 1.81 22.94
CA ALA A 35 0.61 2.29 21.56
C ALA A 35 1.51 1.40 20.70
N LEU A 36 2.56 0.81 21.29
CA LEU A 36 3.46 -0.11 20.60
C LEU A 36 2.77 -1.40 20.12
N ILE A 37 1.58 -1.75 20.60
CA ILE A 37 0.78 -2.85 20.01
C ILE A 37 0.49 -2.57 18.54
N GLN A 38 0.09 -1.34 18.20
CA GLN A 38 -0.16 -0.94 16.82
C GLN A 38 1.14 -0.89 16.00
N THR A 39 2.26 -0.48 16.61
CA THR A 39 3.57 -0.58 15.96
C THR A 39 3.94 -2.03 15.69
N ALA A 40 3.77 -2.92 16.66
CA ALA A 40 4.10 -4.34 16.55
C ALA A 40 3.27 -5.03 15.47
N SER A 41 1.97 -4.70 15.31
CA SER A 41 1.14 -5.30 14.27
C SER A 41 1.48 -4.80 12.86
N ASN A 42 1.81 -3.51 12.71
CA ASN A 42 2.02 -2.88 11.41
C ASN A 42 3.47 -2.93 10.90
N LEU A 43 4.45 -2.92 11.79
CA LEU A 43 5.87 -2.89 11.44
C LEU A 43 6.31 -4.10 10.58
N PRO A 44 5.89 -5.35 10.85
CA PRO A 44 6.19 -6.48 9.98
C PRO A 44 5.67 -6.29 8.55
N VAL A 45 4.46 -5.72 8.39
CA VAL A 45 3.88 -5.45 7.07
C VAL A 45 4.69 -4.41 6.31
N PHE A 46 5.19 -3.38 7.01
CA PHE A 46 6.11 -2.41 6.45
C PHE A 46 7.44 -3.05 6.00
N LEU A 47 8.07 -3.87 6.85
CA LEU A 47 9.38 -4.47 6.57
C LEU A 47 9.31 -5.57 5.50
N LEU A 48 8.22 -6.35 5.50
CA LEU A 48 8.10 -7.58 4.73
C LEU A 48 7.18 -7.42 3.51
N GLY A 49 6.57 -6.26 3.27
CA GLY A 49 5.65 -6.04 2.15
C GLY A 49 6.25 -6.31 0.77
N ILE A 50 7.55 -6.06 0.60
CA ILE A 50 8.30 -6.38 -0.62
C ILE A 50 8.69 -7.86 -0.69
N PRO A 51 9.42 -8.43 0.31
CA PRO A 51 9.79 -9.84 0.31
C PRO A 51 8.59 -10.80 0.22
N SER A 52 7.46 -10.47 0.84
CA SER A 52 6.27 -11.32 0.87
C SER A 52 5.70 -11.61 -0.52
N GLY A 53 5.76 -10.63 -1.43
CA GLY A 53 5.39 -10.82 -2.83
C GLY A 53 6.32 -11.78 -3.58
N ALA A 54 7.64 -11.72 -3.31
CA ALA A 54 8.61 -12.66 -3.89
C ALA A 54 8.26 -14.11 -3.57
N PHE A 55 7.98 -14.36 -2.30
CA PHE A 55 7.63 -15.69 -1.83
C PHE A 55 6.31 -16.16 -2.43
N ALA A 56 5.33 -15.27 -2.63
CA ALA A 56 4.07 -15.61 -3.27
C ALA A 56 4.20 -15.98 -4.76
N ASP A 57 5.23 -15.49 -5.45
CA ASP A 57 5.51 -15.78 -6.85
C ASP A 57 6.32 -17.08 -7.04
N ILE A 58 7.19 -17.42 -6.08
CA ILE A 58 8.08 -18.60 -6.16
C ILE A 58 7.43 -19.84 -5.54
N LEU A 59 6.71 -19.68 -4.43
CA LEU A 59 6.15 -20.81 -3.68
C LEU A 59 4.80 -21.24 -4.25
N ASN A 60 4.45 -22.51 -4.00
CA ASN A 60 3.10 -22.98 -4.27
C ASN A 60 2.09 -22.16 -3.43
N ARG A 61 1.24 -21.37 -4.10
CA ARG A 61 0.32 -20.41 -3.47
C ARG A 61 -0.61 -21.05 -2.44
N LYS A 62 -1.13 -22.25 -2.70
CA LYS A 62 -1.98 -22.97 -1.74
C LYS A 62 -1.20 -23.34 -0.48
N ASN A 63 -0.06 -24.01 -0.63
CA ASN A 63 0.74 -24.45 0.51
C ASN A 63 1.24 -23.27 1.33
N TYR A 64 1.64 -22.19 0.65
CA TYR A 64 2.07 -20.97 1.32
C TYR A 64 0.92 -20.30 2.09
N PHE A 65 -0.30 -20.28 1.53
CA PHE A 65 -1.48 -19.80 2.26
C PHE A 65 -1.80 -20.65 3.50
N VAL A 66 -1.70 -21.98 3.39
CA VAL A 66 -1.88 -22.88 4.55
C VAL A 66 -0.84 -22.60 5.64
N VAL A 67 0.44 -22.47 5.29
CA VAL A 67 1.52 -22.20 6.25
C VAL A 67 1.31 -20.87 6.98
N THR A 68 0.94 -19.80 6.26
CA THR A 68 0.65 -18.51 6.89
C THR A 68 -0.55 -18.58 7.84
N GLN A 69 -1.56 -19.39 7.51
CA GLN A 69 -2.72 -19.58 8.38
C GLN A 69 -2.41 -20.42 9.63
N ILE A 70 -1.58 -21.47 9.50
CA ILE A 70 -1.06 -22.25 10.63
C ILE A 70 -0.25 -21.33 11.55
N TRP A 71 0.60 -20.47 11.00
CA TRP A 71 1.38 -19.51 11.77
C TRP A 71 0.50 -18.58 12.62
N ILE A 72 -0.56 -18.02 12.04
CA ILE A 72 -1.54 -17.19 12.75
C ILE A 72 -2.26 -18.01 13.84
N ALA A 73 -2.65 -19.25 13.52
CA ALA A 73 -3.31 -20.13 14.50
C ALA A 73 -2.40 -20.48 15.68
N LEU A 74 -1.11 -20.74 15.44
CA LEU A 74 -0.12 -20.99 16.49
C LEU A 74 0.11 -19.76 17.37
N ASN A 75 0.17 -18.56 16.78
CA ASN A 75 0.26 -17.32 17.55
C ASN A 75 -0.97 -17.12 18.44
N ALA A 76 -2.17 -17.33 17.89
CA ALA A 76 -3.41 -17.25 18.66
C ALA A 76 -3.47 -18.32 19.77
N ALA A 77 -2.98 -19.54 19.51
CA ALA A 77 -2.89 -20.59 20.51
C ALA A 77 -1.94 -20.24 21.66
N LEU A 78 -0.76 -19.67 21.35
CA LEU A 78 0.20 -19.21 22.34
C LEU A 78 -0.34 -18.04 23.17
N LEU A 79 -0.96 -17.04 22.53
CA LEU A 79 -1.62 -15.94 23.24
C LEU A 79 -2.73 -16.45 24.17
N CYS A 80 -3.58 -17.36 23.68
CA CYS A 80 -4.63 -18.00 24.44
C CYS A 80 -4.04 -18.72 25.67
N PHE A 81 -3.10 -19.63 25.45
CA PHE A 81 -2.45 -20.42 26.51
C PHE A 81 -1.81 -19.53 27.57
N LEU A 82 -0.97 -18.57 27.17
CA LEU A 82 -0.26 -17.69 28.09
C LEU A 82 -1.19 -16.77 28.88
N THR A 83 -2.33 -16.38 28.30
CA THR A 83 -3.34 -15.58 29.00
C THR A 83 -4.08 -16.43 30.03
N PHE A 84 -4.48 -17.66 29.69
CA PHE A 84 -5.15 -18.57 30.64
C PHE A 84 -4.25 -19.01 31.80
N THR A 85 -2.93 -19.11 31.59
CA THR A 85 -1.97 -19.46 32.65
C THR A 85 -1.43 -18.25 33.41
N ASP A 86 -2.00 -17.05 33.20
CA ASP A 86 -1.54 -15.78 33.78
C ASP A 86 -0.03 -15.52 33.60
N SER A 87 0.57 -16.11 32.57
CA SER A 87 2.01 -16.05 32.29
C SER A 87 2.35 -14.99 31.23
N LEU A 88 1.33 -14.40 30.61
CA LEU A 88 1.48 -13.36 29.60
C LEU A 88 1.93 -12.05 30.26
N ASN A 89 3.04 -11.48 29.79
CA ASN A 89 3.51 -10.15 30.17
C ASN A 89 3.55 -9.21 28.96
N ALA A 90 3.75 -7.91 29.20
CA ALA A 90 3.74 -6.89 28.16
C ALA A 90 4.75 -7.17 27.02
N SER A 91 5.96 -7.62 27.35
CA SER A 91 6.99 -7.93 26.35
C SER A 91 6.61 -9.12 25.47
N LEU A 92 6.06 -10.19 26.06
CA LEU A 92 5.57 -11.35 25.33
C LEU A 92 4.37 -10.99 24.43
N LEU A 93 3.45 -10.15 24.91
CA LEU A 93 2.33 -9.68 24.10
C LEU A 93 2.79 -8.87 22.88
N LEU A 94 3.77 -7.96 23.05
CA LEU A 94 4.36 -7.23 21.92
C LEU A 94 5.06 -8.15 20.93
N PHE A 95 5.85 -9.11 21.43
CA PHE A 95 6.53 -10.09 20.60
C PHE A 95 5.54 -10.92 19.80
N LEU A 96 4.50 -11.45 20.44
CA LEU A 96 3.46 -12.26 19.79
C LEU A 96 2.60 -11.45 18.82
N THR A 97 2.36 -10.17 19.12
CA THR A 97 1.69 -9.24 18.18
C THR A 97 2.55 -9.00 16.94
N PHE A 98 3.85 -8.83 17.11
CA PHE A 98 4.82 -8.68 16.02
C PHE A 98 4.91 -9.95 15.16
N THR A 99 5.02 -11.13 15.78
CA THR A 99 5.03 -12.39 15.05
C THR A 99 3.70 -12.65 14.34
N ASN A 100 2.55 -12.31 14.94
CA ASN A 100 1.27 -12.35 14.25
C ASN A 100 1.25 -11.42 13.02
N GLY A 101 1.80 -10.21 13.14
CA GLY A 101 1.97 -9.26 12.04
C GLY A 101 2.80 -9.81 10.87
N ILE A 102 3.82 -10.64 11.13
CA ILE A 102 4.58 -11.35 10.08
C ILE A 102 3.64 -12.26 9.26
N GLY A 103 2.79 -13.03 9.95
CA GLY A 103 1.81 -13.90 9.29
C GLY A 103 0.85 -13.10 8.40
N LEU A 104 0.37 -11.96 8.89
CA LEU A 104 -0.48 -11.05 8.12
C LEU A 104 0.23 -10.48 6.90
N ALA A 105 1.47 -10.01 7.05
CA ALA A 105 2.29 -9.47 5.96
C ALA A 105 2.50 -10.48 4.81
N MET A 106 2.69 -11.76 5.18
CA MET A 106 2.89 -12.84 4.22
C MET A 106 1.59 -13.32 3.57
N ARG A 107 0.45 -13.23 4.27
CA ARG A 107 -0.85 -13.72 3.80
C ARG A 107 -1.46 -12.88 2.68
N TRP A 108 -1.28 -11.56 2.69
CA TRP A 108 -1.91 -10.62 1.76
C TRP A 108 -1.56 -10.86 0.27
N PRO A 109 -0.27 -10.94 -0.12
CA PRO A 109 0.10 -11.13 -1.53
C PRO A 109 -0.38 -12.48 -2.08
N VAL A 110 -0.37 -13.51 -1.25
CA VAL A 110 -0.81 -14.87 -1.64
C VAL A 110 -2.28 -14.87 -2.01
N PHE A 111 -3.12 -14.25 -1.18
CA PHE A 111 -4.54 -14.15 -1.48
C PHE A 111 -4.80 -13.30 -2.73
N ALA A 112 -4.10 -12.18 -2.88
CA ALA A 112 -4.20 -11.34 -4.06
C ALA A 112 -3.81 -12.08 -5.36
N ALA A 113 -2.88 -13.02 -5.29
CA ALA A 113 -2.48 -13.87 -6.41
C ALA A 113 -3.44 -15.05 -6.67
N ILE A 114 -4.09 -15.58 -5.63
CA ILE A 114 -5.07 -16.67 -5.75
C ILE A 114 -6.38 -16.22 -6.41
N VAL A 115 -6.83 -15.00 -6.13
CA VAL A 115 -8.14 -14.52 -6.63
C VAL A 115 -8.23 -14.53 -8.17
N PRO A 116 -7.26 -14.01 -8.94
CA PRO A 116 -7.29 -14.08 -10.40
C PRO A 116 -7.19 -15.51 -10.98
N ASP A 117 -6.60 -16.46 -10.25
CA ASP A 117 -6.55 -17.87 -10.68
C ASP A 117 -7.92 -18.56 -10.55
N LEU A 118 -8.78 -18.04 -9.67
CA LEU A 118 -10.06 -18.65 -9.31
C LEU A 118 -11.23 -18.21 -10.18
N VAL A 119 -11.16 -17.01 -10.75
CA VAL A 119 -12.26 -16.41 -11.51
C VAL A 119 -11.79 -16.01 -12.90
N GLY A 120 -12.66 -16.17 -13.90
CA GLY A 120 -12.38 -15.67 -15.24
C GLY A 120 -12.17 -14.16 -15.25
N ARG A 121 -11.46 -13.65 -16.26
CA ARG A 121 -11.17 -12.20 -16.40
C ARG A 121 -12.42 -11.31 -16.31
N GLU A 122 -13.54 -11.78 -16.84
CA GLU A 122 -14.84 -11.08 -16.81
C GLU A 122 -15.45 -11.00 -15.40
N GLN A 123 -15.20 -11.99 -14.55
CA GLN A 123 -15.72 -12.06 -13.18
C GLN A 123 -14.79 -11.40 -12.15
N LEU A 124 -13.57 -11.03 -12.55
CA LEU A 124 -12.57 -10.44 -11.67
C LEU A 124 -13.06 -9.15 -10.97
N PRO A 125 -13.74 -8.19 -11.65
CA PRO A 125 -14.27 -7.00 -10.96
C PRO A 125 -15.28 -7.34 -9.85
N ALA A 126 -16.16 -8.32 -10.10
CA ALA A 126 -17.14 -8.77 -9.11
C ALA A 126 -16.46 -9.47 -7.92
N ALA A 127 -15.43 -10.30 -8.17
CA ALA A 127 -14.64 -10.94 -7.13
C ALA A 127 -13.88 -9.92 -6.26
N LEU A 128 -13.30 -8.88 -6.89
CA LEU A 128 -12.63 -7.79 -6.18
C LEU A 128 -13.61 -6.94 -5.35
N ALA A 129 -14.80 -6.67 -5.88
CA ALA A 129 -15.86 -6.00 -5.14
C ALA A 129 -16.30 -6.82 -3.90
N LEU A 130 -16.48 -8.13 -4.07
CA LEU A 130 -16.83 -9.04 -2.98
C LEU A 130 -15.73 -9.13 -1.91
N ASN A 131 -14.45 -9.04 -2.31
CA ASN A 131 -13.33 -8.93 -1.38
C ASN A 131 -13.39 -7.62 -0.58
N ALA A 132 -13.67 -6.49 -1.25
CA ALA A 132 -13.82 -5.20 -0.57
C ALA A 132 -14.96 -5.23 0.46
N VAL A 133 -16.08 -5.91 0.16
CA VAL A 133 -17.16 -6.14 1.13
C VAL A 133 -16.66 -6.92 2.35
N ALA A 134 -15.95 -8.04 2.14
CA ALA A 134 -15.41 -8.85 3.23
C ALA A 134 -14.47 -8.05 4.14
N MET A 135 -13.56 -7.26 3.57
CA MET A 135 -12.63 -6.42 4.33
C MET A 135 -13.35 -5.38 5.20
N ASN A 136 -14.31 -4.66 4.61
CA ASN A 136 -15.03 -3.60 5.32
C ASN A 136 -15.99 -4.16 6.37
N ALA A 137 -16.68 -5.27 6.08
CA ALA A 137 -17.55 -5.95 7.05
C ALA A 137 -16.75 -6.46 8.26
N SER A 138 -15.57 -7.06 8.02
CA SER A 138 -14.70 -7.59 9.08
C SER A 138 -14.22 -6.50 10.04
N ARG A 139 -14.04 -5.27 9.56
CA ARG A 139 -13.61 -4.12 10.37
C ARG A 139 -14.65 -3.69 11.41
N ILE A 140 -15.92 -4.06 11.24
CA ILE A 140 -16.97 -3.82 12.24
C ILE A 140 -17.23 -5.08 13.07
N ILE A 141 -17.42 -6.22 12.40
CA ILE A 141 -17.79 -7.47 13.07
C ILE A 141 -16.69 -7.89 14.05
N GLY A 142 -15.41 -7.77 13.65
CA GLY A 142 -14.30 -8.17 14.50
C GLY A 142 -14.27 -7.42 15.84
N PRO A 143 -14.19 -6.08 15.85
CA PRO A 143 -14.20 -5.31 17.10
C PRO A 143 -15.45 -5.53 17.95
N LEU A 144 -16.63 -5.64 17.35
CA LEU A 144 -17.87 -5.92 18.09
C LEU A 144 -17.83 -7.27 18.80
N VAL A 145 -17.40 -8.33 18.10
CA VAL A 145 -17.30 -9.67 18.68
C VAL A 145 -16.23 -9.71 19.76
N ALA A 146 -15.05 -9.13 19.51
CA ALA A 146 -13.98 -9.06 20.51
C ALA A 146 -14.43 -8.31 21.75
N GLY A 147 -15.04 -7.13 21.60
CA GLY A 147 -15.50 -6.33 22.72
C GLY A 147 -16.60 -6.98 23.55
N ALA A 148 -17.57 -7.61 22.89
CA ALA A 148 -18.62 -8.37 23.56
C ALA A 148 -18.04 -9.51 24.40
N LEU A 149 -17.06 -10.25 23.86
CA LEU A 149 -16.36 -11.31 24.57
C LEU A 149 -15.50 -10.78 25.72
N ILE A 150 -14.72 -9.71 25.51
CA ILE A 150 -13.89 -9.11 26.57
C ILE A 150 -14.77 -8.63 27.72
N ALA A 151 -15.92 -8.01 27.43
CA ALA A 151 -16.83 -7.50 28.45
C ALA A 151 -17.58 -8.60 29.21
N SER A 152 -17.82 -9.77 28.61
CA SER A 152 -18.63 -10.85 29.20
C SER A 152 -17.82 -11.99 29.80
N ALA A 153 -16.75 -12.40 29.13
CA ALA A 153 -16.00 -13.61 29.46
C ALA A 153 -14.51 -13.35 29.73
N GLY A 154 -13.94 -12.26 29.20
CA GLY A 154 -12.52 -11.95 29.31
C GLY A 154 -11.80 -11.98 27.96
N THR A 155 -10.53 -11.57 27.96
CA THR A 155 -9.76 -11.38 26.71
C THR A 155 -9.20 -12.71 26.19
N GLU A 156 -8.90 -13.64 27.08
CA GLU A 156 -8.48 -15.01 26.84
C GLU A 156 -9.43 -15.75 25.89
N TYR A 157 -10.75 -15.53 26.03
CA TYR A 157 -11.75 -16.14 25.15
C TYR A 157 -11.74 -15.56 23.73
N VAL A 158 -11.30 -14.31 23.55
CA VAL A 158 -11.09 -13.76 22.20
C VAL A 158 -9.92 -14.46 21.52
N PHE A 159 -8.82 -14.69 22.25
CA PHE A 159 -7.68 -15.43 21.71
C PHE A 159 -8.03 -16.90 21.44
N ALA A 160 -8.83 -17.54 22.30
CA ALA A 160 -9.36 -18.88 22.08
C ALA A 160 -10.23 -18.96 20.82
N LEU A 161 -11.15 -18.01 20.64
CA LEU A 161 -11.99 -17.95 19.45
C LEU A 161 -11.15 -17.72 18.18
N ASN A 162 -10.17 -16.81 18.23
CA ASN A 162 -9.24 -16.58 17.12
C ASN A 162 -8.45 -17.84 16.76
N MET A 163 -7.99 -18.60 17.75
CA MET A 163 -7.32 -19.89 17.53
C MET A 163 -8.24 -20.87 16.80
N ILE A 164 -9.46 -21.09 17.31
CA ILE A 164 -10.43 -22.04 16.73
C ILE A 164 -10.79 -21.65 15.30
N LEU A 165 -11.12 -20.37 15.07
CA LEU A 165 -11.47 -19.87 13.74
C LEU A 165 -10.29 -19.96 12.76
N SER A 166 -9.06 -19.70 13.22
CA SER A 166 -7.86 -19.79 12.39
C SER A 166 -7.54 -21.24 12.01
N LEU A 167 -7.73 -22.20 12.92
CA LEU A 167 -7.63 -23.63 12.62
C LEU A 167 -8.73 -24.09 11.64
N GLY A 168 -9.97 -23.62 11.83
CA GLY A 168 -11.06 -23.86 10.89
C GLY A 168 -10.76 -23.31 9.48
N CYS A 169 -10.21 -22.10 9.39
CA CYS A 169 -9.78 -21.53 8.12
C CYS A 169 -8.66 -22.35 7.47
N THR A 170 -7.66 -22.78 8.26
CA THR A 170 -6.58 -23.66 7.79
C THR A 170 -7.16 -24.92 7.16
N PHE A 171 -8.09 -25.58 7.84
CA PHE A 171 -8.76 -26.78 7.36
C PHE A 171 -9.53 -26.57 6.06
N LEU A 172 -10.27 -25.46 5.95
CA LEU A 172 -10.99 -25.10 4.73
C LEU A 172 -10.03 -24.89 3.54
N ILE A 173 -8.90 -24.23 3.76
CA ILE A 173 -7.89 -23.99 2.72
C ILE A 173 -7.22 -25.31 2.31
N MET A 174 -6.93 -26.21 3.25
CA MET A 174 -6.38 -27.53 2.95
C MET A 174 -7.31 -28.36 2.05
N ARG A 175 -8.62 -28.32 2.32
CA ARG A 175 -9.63 -29.06 1.53
C ARG A 175 -9.89 -28.47 0.14
N TRP A 176 -9.58 -27.20 -0.07
CA TRP A 176 -9.74 -26.59 -1.37
C TRP A 176 -8.75 -27.18 -2.39
N LYS A 177 -9.25 -27.60 -3.56
CA LYS A 177 -8.42 -28.12 -4.66
C LYS A 177 -7.90 -26.95 -5.50
N TYR A 178 -6.59 -26.72 -5.46
CA TYR A 178 -5.93 -25.70 -6.27
C TYR A 178 -5.45 -26.30 -7.59
N GLN A 179 -5.83 -25.68 -8.71
CA GLN A 179 -5.26 -25.96 -10.03
C GLN A 179 -4.35 -24.79 -10.40
N SER A 180 -3.06 -25.07 -10.56
CA SER A 180 -2.06 -24.06 -10.92
C SER A 180 -2.15 -23.77 -12.42
N ASN A 181 -2.34 -22.51 -12.79
CA ASN A 181 -2.07 -22.04 -14.14
C ASN A 181 -0.63 -21.51 -14.18
N ILE A 182 0.27 -22.26 -14.83
CA ILE A 182 1.65 -21.84 -15.03
C ILE A 182 1.67 -20.80 -16.17
N SER A 183 2.16 -19.60 -15.89
CA SER A 183 2.37 -18.55 -16.90
C SER A 183 3.42 -18.99 -17.93
N SER A 184 3.17 -18.76 -19.22
CA SER A 184 3.99 -19.18 -20.36
C SER A 184 5.28 -18.37 -20.59
N LEU A 185 5.44 -17.23 -19.91
CA LEU A 185 6.67 -16.44 -19.92
C LEU A 185 7.47 -16.66 -18.62
N PRO A 186 8.82 -16.73 -18.69
CA PRO A 186 9.64 -16.69 -17.48
C PRO A 186 9.30 -15.45 -16.66
N GLY A 187 8.93 -15.66 -15.40
CA GLY A 187 8.61 -14.55 -14.48
C GLY A 187 9.75 -13.54 -14.44
N GLU A 188 9.42 -12.25 -14.30
CA GLU A 188 10.44 -11.22 -14.10
C GLU A 188 11.32 -11.58 -12.90
N ARG A 189 12.64 -11.42 -13.01
CA ARG A 189 13.56 -11.61 -11.87
C ARG A 189 13.15 -10.63 -10.77
N PHE A 190 12.80 -11.15 -9.60
CA PHE A 190 12.20 -10.40 -8.48
C PHE A 190 12.92 -9.07 -8.15
N PHE A 191 14.25 -9.10 -8.05
CA PHE A 191 15.04 -7.90 -7.77
C PHE A 191 15.01 -6.88 -8.91
N GLY A 192 14.97 -7.34 -10.16
CA GLY A 192 14.80 -6.49 -11.35
C GLY A 192 13.42 -5.83 -11.36
N ALA A 193 12.36 -6.61 -11.11
CA ALA A 193 10.98 -6.08 -11.00
C ALA A 193 10.82 -5.09 -9.84
N MET A 194 11.47 -5.35 -8.70
CA MET A 194 11.47 -4.46 -7.54
C MET A 194 12.17 -3.14 -7.81
N ARG A 195 13.35 -3.21 -8.47
CA ARG A 195 14.08 -2.01 -8.91
C ARG A 195 13.20 -1.15 -9.81
N VAL A 196 12.52 -1.75 -10.78
CA VAL A 196 11.59 -1.05 -11.69
C VAL A 196 10.43 -0.42 -10.90
N GLY A 197 9.87 -1.10 -9.90
CA GLY A 197 8.88 -0.57 -8.97
C GLY A 197 9.33 0.71 -8.25
N ILE A 198 10.50 0.65 -7.62
CA ILE A 198 11.10 1.78 -6.89
C ILE A 198 11.47 2.91 -7.85
N GLN A 199 12.01 2.58 -9.02
CA GLN A 199 12.38 3.54 -10.06
C GLN A 199 11.14 4.27 -10.59
N TYR A 200 10.05 3.56 -10.86
CA TYR A 200 8.78 4.14 -11.25
C TYR A 200 8.28 5.13 -10.21
N VAL A 201 8.29 4.74 -8.92
CA VAL A 201 7.89 5.62 -7.81
C VAL A 201 8.76 6.87 -7.77
N LYS A 202 10.08 6.75 -7.90
CA LYS A 202 11.00 7.90 -7.88
C LYS A 202 10.75 8.87 -9.04
N SER A 203 10.45 8.34 -10.22
CA SER A 203 10.20 9.13 -11.45
C SER A 203 8.76 9.63 -11.57
N SER A 204 7.80 9.10 -10.80
CA SER A 204 6.40 9.53 -10.82
C SER A 204 6.12 10.53 -9.69
N MET A 205 5.99 11.80 -10.05
CA MET A 205 5.67 12.87 -9.10
C MET A 205 4.32 12.62 -8.39
N ARG A 206 3.32 12.10 -9.13
CA ARG A 206 2.01 11.74 -8.57
C ARG A 206 2.13 10.63 -7.54
N MET A 207 2.87 9.57 -7.84
CA MET A 207 3.04 8.46 -6.89
C MET A 207 3.79 8.92 -5.64
N ARG A 208 4.80 9.79 -5.76
CA ARG A 208 5.46 10.41 -4.60
C ARG A 208 4.51 11.22 -3.74
N ALA A 209 3.65 12.04 -4.35
CA ALA A 209 2.62 12.80 -3.64
C ALA A 209 1.67 11.88 -2.86
N VAL A 210 1.22 10.80 -3.49
CA VAL A 210 0.38 9.76 -2.87
C VAL A 210 1.08 9.14 -1.65
N LEU A 211 2.34 8.70 -1.81
CA LEU A 211 3.09 8.04 -0.73
C LEU A 211 3.37 8.96 0.45
N ILE A 212 3.73 10.23 0.20
CA ILE A 212 3.96 11.21 1.26
C ILE A 212 2.65 11.50 2.01
N ARG A 213 1.56 11.77 1.28
CA ARG A 213 0.27 12.10 1.91
C ARG A 213 -0.31 10.93 2.70
N ILE A 214 -0.26 9.69 2.20
CA ILE A 214 -0.74 8.54 2.97
C ILE A 214 0.11 8.30 4.22
N PHE A 215 1.44 8.44 4.11
CA PHE A 215 2.33 8.27 5.25
C PHE A 215 2.02 9.28 6.35
N LEU A 216 1.97 10.57 6.01
CA LEU A 216 1.70 11.65 6.98
C LEU A 216 0.30 11.53 7.59
N PHE A 217 -0.70 11.18 6.78
CA PHE A 217 -2.06 10.96 7.28
C PHE A 217 -2.11 9.81 8.31
N PHE A 218 -1.40 8.71 8.05
CA PHE A 218 -1.37 7.58 8.98
C PHE A 218 -0.51 7.85 10.23
N VAL A 219 0.58 8.62 10.11
CA VAL A 219 1.32 9.15 11.27
C VAL A 219 0.37 9.95 12.15
N GLN A 220 -0.40 10.88 11.59
CA GLN A 220 -1.37 11.66 12.36
C GLN A 220 -2.48 10.79 12.98
N SER A 221 -3.17 9.96 12.16
CA SER A 221 -4.33 9.18 12.62
C SER A 221 -4.00 8.18 13.73
N SER A 222 -2.75 7.67 13.75
CA SER A 222 -2.29 6.74 14.77
C SER A 222 -2.30 7.36 16.18
N ALA A 223 -2.21 8.69 16.32
CA ALA A 223 -2.24 9.36 17.63
C ALA A 223 -3.51 9.01 18.40
N LEU A 224 -4.67 9.10 17.74
CA LEU A 224 -5.95 8.73 18.34
C LEU A 224 -6.09 7.20 18.46
N LEU A 225 -5.84 6.47 17.38
CA LEU A 225 -6.14 5.03 17.31
C LEU A 225 -5.24 4.18 18.22
N ALA A 226 -3.95 4.49 18.32
CA ALA A 226 -3.01 3.74 19.14
C ALA A 226 -3.21 3.98 20.65
N LEU A 227 -3.69 5.19 21.01
CA LEU A 227 -3.95 5.56 22.40
C LEU A 227 -5.42 5.36 22.81
N LEU A 228 -6.30 4.96 21.88
CA LEU A 228 -7.72 4.79 22.13
C LEU A 228 -8.05 3.87 23.33
N PRO A 229 -7.36 2.73 23.55
CA PRO A 229 -7.60 1.91 24.74
C PRO A 229 -7.29 2.66 26.05
N VAL A 230 -6.23 3.47 26.07
CA VAL A 230 -5.84 4.29 27.22
C VAL A 230 -6.86 5.41 27.44
N ILE A 231 -7.33 6.06 26.37
CA ILE A 231 -8.39 7.08 26.44
C ILE A 231 -9.68 6.46 27.03
N ALA A 232 -10.09 5.28 26.53
CA ALA A 232 -11.28 4.61 27.02
C ALA A 232 -11.18 4.26 28.51
N LYS A 233 -10.01 3.81 28.96
CA LYS A 233 -9.77 3.40 30.35
C LYS A 233 -9.58 4.58 31.29
N ASP A 234 -8.64 5.48 30.99
CA ASP A 234 -8.18 6.49 31.95
C ASP A 234 -8.95 7.83 31.81
N HIS A 235 -9.29 8.25 30.58
CA HIS A 235 -10.00 9.53 30.37
C HIS A 235 -11.50 9.40 30.65
N PHE A 236 -12.13 8.30 30.21
CA PHE A 236 -13.56 8.06 30.44
C PHE A 236 -13.86 7.20 31.69
N ASN A 237 -12.84 6.79 32.45
CA ASN A 237 -12.98 5.80 33.54
C ASN A 237 -13.77 4.56 33.09
N GLY A 238 -13.56 4.16 31.84
CA GLY A 238 -14.33 3.13 31.16
C GLY A 238 -13.69 1.76 31.25
N ASN A 239 -14.30 0.82 30.55
CA ASN A 239 -13.84 -0.57 30.45
C ASN A 239 -13.76 -1.00 28.98
N ALA A 240 -13.60 -2.30 28.74
CA ALA A 240 -13.53 -2.86 27.39
C ALA A 240 -14.77 -2.53 26.54
N GLN A 241 -15.94 -2.41 27.17
CA GLN A 241 -17.17 -2.03 26.51
C GLN A 241 -17.07 -0.60 25.99
N THR A 242 -16.56 0.35 26.79
CA THR A 242 -16.32 1.74 26.36
C THR A 242 -15.38 1.79 25.16
N PHE A 243 -14.24 1.10 25.23
CA PHE A 243 -13.29 1.00 24.12
C PHE A 243 -13.94 0.46 22.84
N THR A 244 -14.73 -0.60 22.98
CA THR A 244 -15.43 -1.25 21.87
C THR A 244 -16.51 -0.36 21.27
N ILE A 245 -17.29 0.34 22.10
CA ILE A 245 -18.32 1.28 21.64
C ILE A 245 -17.66 2.37 20.80
N MET A 246 -16.56 2.96 21.28
CA MET A 246 -15.83 3.98 20.52
C MET A 246 -15.33 3.43 19.17
N LEU A 247 -14.71 2.25 19.17
CA LEU A 247 -14.22 1.63 17.93
C LEU A 247 -15.37 1.24 16.97
N SER A 248 -16.52 0.85 17.51
CA SER A 248 -17.72 0.54 16.73
C SER A 248 -18.31 1.80 16.09
N CYS A 249 -18.38 2.90 16.83
CA CYS A 249 -18.77 4.20 16.30
C CYS A 249 -17.85 4.63 15.15
N LEU A 250 -16.54 4.46 15.31
CA LEU A 250 -15.58 4.70 14.22
C LEU A 250 -15.89 3.84 13.00
N GLY A 251 -16.13 2.54 13.19
CA GLY A 251 -16.48 1.60 12.12
C GLY A 251 -17.77 1.98 11.38
N ILE A 252 -18.84 2.33 12.12
CA ILE A 252 -20.14 2.74 11.54
C ILE A 252 -19.96 4.00 10.67
N GLY A 253 -19.22 4.99 11.17
CA GLY A 253 -18.88 6.19 10.39
C GLY A 253 -18.12 5.87 9.11
N ALA A 254 -17.19 4.92 9.16
CA ALA A 254 -16.44 4.46 7.99
C ALA A 254 -17.34 3.76 6.95
N ILE A 255 -18.28 2.90 7.35
CA ILE A 255 -19.19 2.28 6.37
C ILE A 255 -20.13 3.31 5.74
N PHE A 256 -20.73 4.18 6.55
CA PHE A 256 -21.68 5.18 6.05
C PHE A 256 -21.02 6.13 5.04
N SER A 257 -19.79 6.56 5.31
CA SER A 257 -19.07 7.43 4.39
C SER A 257 -18.58 6.71 3.13
N ALA A 258 -18.25 5.41 3.20
CA ALA A 258 -17.88 4.62 2.03
C ALA A 258 -19.01 4.55 0.98
N SER A 259 -20.27 4.44 1.40
CA SER A 259 -21.42 4.48 0.47
C SER A 259 -21.68 5.87 -0.10
N GLN A 260 -21.30 6.93 0.62
CA GLN A 260 -21.49 8.32 0.20
C GLN A 260 -20.32 8.85 -0.65
N LEU A 261 -19.18 8.16 -0.65
CA LEU A 261 -17.96 8.55 -1.36
C LEU A 261 -18.17 8.80 -2.87
N PRO A 262 -18.97 8.00 -3.63
CA PRO A 262 -19.25 8.29 -5.04
C PRO A 262 -19.95 9.63 -5.26
N LYS A 263 -20.87 10.02 -4.36
CA LYS A 263 -21.57 11.31 -4.42
C LYS A 263 -20.63 12.47 -4.11
N LEU A 264 -19.79 12.32 -3.09
CA LEU A 264 -18.80 13.33 -2.70
C LEU A 264 -17.78 13.60 -3.82
N ARG A 265 -17.35 12.56 -4.54
CA ARG A 265 -16.42 12.68 -5.69
C ARG A 265 -16.99 13.38 -6.92
N ARG A 266 -18.32 13.44 -7.05
CA ARG A 266 -18.94 14.26 -8.12
C ARG A 266 -18.88 15.75 -7.81
N ARG A 267 -18.71 16.13 -6.54
CA ARG A 267 -18.76 17.52 -6.07
C ARG A 267 -17.37 18.08 -5.71
N TYR A 268 -16.45 17.24 -5.26
CA TYR A 268 -15.13 17.63 -4.79
C TYR A 268 -14.05 16.82 -5.51
N ASP A 269 -12.94 17.47 -5.81
CA ASP A 269 -11.75 16.78 -6.32
C ASP A 269 -11.06 15.94 -5.22
N ARG A 270 -10.16 15.05 -5.60
CA ARG A 270 -9.44 14.17 -4.66
C ARG A 270 -8.52 14.93 -3.72
N ASN A 271 -7.98 16.08 -4.13
CA ASN A 271 -7.13 16.90 -3.26
C ASN A 271 -7.95 17.49 -2.12
N GLN A 272 -9.12 18.05 -2.43
CA GLN A 272 -10.08 18.62 -1.51
C GLN A 272 -10.60 17.56 -0.56
N LEU A 273 -11.00 16.38 -1.06
CA LEU A 273 -11.46 15.29 -0.21
C LEU A 273 -10.40 14.84 0.80
N VAL A 274 -9.13 14.76 0.37
CA VAL A 274 -8.02 14.38 1.24
C VAL A 274 -7.68 15.48 2.25
N SER A 275 -7.57 16.73 1.83
CA SER A 275 -7.25 17.84 2.74
C SER A 275 -8.37 18.08 3.75
N PHE A 276 -9.63 18.12 3.32
CA PHE A 276 -10.78 18.28 4.22
C PHE A 276 -10.95 17.07 5.13
N GLY A 277 -10.80 15.85 4.61
CA GLY A 277 -10.88 14.64 5.42
C GLY A 277 -9.77 14.59 6.47
N GLN A 278 -8.54 14.97 6.14
CA GLN A 278 -7.44 15.04 7.10
C GLN A 278 -7.65 16.09 8.18
N ILE A 279 -8.11 17.30 7.82
CA ILE A 279 -8.45 18.37 8.78
C ILE A 279 -9.61 17.94 9.68
N LEU A 280 -10.67 17.36 9.11
CA LEU A 280 -11.82 16.88 9.87
C LEU A 280 -11.42 15.76 10.83
N GLN A 281 -10.54 14.85 10.40
CA GLN A 281 -10.01 13.81 11.28
C GLN A 281 -9.21 14.42 12.43
N ALA A 282 -8.34 15.41 12.16
CA ALA A 282 -7.60 16.12 13.22
C ALA A 282 -8.54 16.83 14.21
N ALA A 283 -9.55 17.55 13.72
CA ALA A 283 -10.53 18.24 14.55
C ALA A 283 -11.35 17.27 15.42
N THR A 284 -11.79 16.16 14.84
CA THR A 284 -12.55 15.13 15.57
C THR A 284 -11.67 14.39 16.59
N SER A 285 -10.40 14.13 16.28
CA SER A 285 -9.42 13.57 17.23
C SER A 285 -9.21 14.47 18.45
N ILE A 286 -9.10 15.79 18.25
CA ILE A 286 -9.08 16.78 19.34
C ILE A 286 -10.40 16.73 20.12
N GLY A 287 -11.54 16.71 19.42
CA GLY A 287 -12.86 16.65 20.04
C GLY A 287 -13.03 15.44 20.97
N VAL A 288 -12.54 14.26 20.59
CA VAL A 288 -12.64 13.04 21.41
C VAL A 288 -11.96 13.19 22.77
N VAL A 289 -10.80 13.87 22.84
CA VAL A 289 -10.00 13.99 24.07
C VAL A 289 -10.35 15.23 24.92
N LEU A 290 -11.08 16.20 24.36
CA LEU A 290 -11.54 17.37 25.11
C LEU A 290 -12.91 17.18 25.75
N VAL A 291 -13.68 16.23 25.25
CA VAL A 291 -15.04 15.97 25.73
C VAL A 291 -15.00 15.12 27.01
N PRO A 292 -15.80 15.46 28.03
CA PRO A 292 -15.77 14.77 29.33
C PRO A 292 -16.54 13.44 29.36
N ASN A 293 -17.42 13.17 28.39
CA ASN A 293 -18.32 12.02 28.44
C ASN A 293 -18.30 11.20 27.13
N VAL A 294 -18.29 9.88 27.26
CA VAL A 294 -18.33 8.92 26.15
C VAL A 294 -19.51 9.16 25.20
N TRP A 295 -20.67 9.58 25.69
CA TRP A 295 -21.86 9.80 24.87
C TRP A 295 -21.70 10.94 23.86
N PHE A 296 -20.93 11.97 24.21
CA PHE A 296 -20.55 13.04 23.28
C PHE A 296 -19.36 12.63 22.40
N SER A 297 -18.47 11.78 22.91
CA SER A 297 -17.33 11.25 22.16
C SER A 297 -17.76 10.27 21.04
N ALA A 298 -18.80 9.48 21.27
CA ALA A 298 -19.34 8.51 20.31
C ALA A 298 -19.70 9.10 18.93
N PRO A 299 -20.53 10.16 18.81
CA PRO A 299 -20.82 10.77 17.50
C PRO A 299 -19.59 11.44 16.88
N ILE A 300 -18.70 12.03 17.67
CA ILE A 300 -17.42 12.58 17.16
C ILE A 300 -16.55 11.45 16.58
N MET A 301 -16.55 10.30 17.23
CA MET A 301 -15.81 9.12 16.76
C MET A 301 -16.39 8.56 15.45
N MET A 302 -17.71 8.64 15.23
CA MET A 302 -18.32 8.35 13.93
C MET A 302 -17.80 9.30 12.84
N LEU A 303 -17.74 10.61 13.12
CA LEU A 303 -17.17 11.59 12.18
C LEU A 303 -15.67 11.36 11.93
N SER A 304 -14.93 10.95 12.96
CA SER A 304 -13.53 10.56 12.85
C SER A 304 -13.36 9.35 11.92
N GLY A 305 -14.17 8.29 12.08
CA GLY A 305 -14.17 7.15 11.17
C GLY A 305 -14.57 7.48 9.74
N ALA A 306 -15.55 8.37 9.57
CA ALA A 306 -15.99 8.84 8.26
C ALA A 306 -14.89 9.60 7.51
N SER A 307 -14.26 10.55 8.19
CA SER A 307 -13.14 11.30 7.63
C SER A 307 -11.92 10.41 7.36
N TRP A 308 -11.67 9.43 8.23
CA TRP A 308 -10.56 8.49 8.06
C TRP A 308 -10.68 7.66 6.78
N ILE A 309 -11.84 7.06 6.52
CA ILE A 309 -12.03 6.21 5.34
C ILE A 309 -12.13 7.02 4.05
N ILE A 310 -12.74 8.21 4.07
CA ILE A 310 -12.82 9.09 2.89
C ILE A 310 -11.41 9.46 2.44
N THR A 311 -10.55 9.85 3.37
CA THR A 311 -9.16 10.19 3.08
C THR A 311 -8.39 8.96 2.58
N ALA A 312 -8.42 7.85 3.33
CA ALA A 312 -7.68 6.64 2.97
C ALA A 312 -8.09 6.08 1.59
N ASN A 313 -9.40 6.00 1.30
CA ASN A 313 -9.90 5.50 0.01
C ASN A 313 -9.62 6.46 -1.14
N SER A 314 -9.63 7.78 -0.89
CA SER A 314 -9.30 8.77 -1.93
C SER A 314 -7.84 8.70 -2.33
N ILE A 315 -6.92 8.60 -1.36
CA ILE A 315 -5.50 8.42 -1.65
C ILE A 315 -5.23 7.04 -2.28
N SER A 316 -5.87 5.97 -1.78
CA SER A 316 -5.71 4.63 -2.37
C SER A 316 -6.14 4.58 -3.83
N ILE A 317 -7.18 5.32 -4.22
CA ILE A 317 -7.63 5.37 -5.62
C ILE A 317 -6.69 6.22 -6.47
N SER A 318 -6.16 7.33 -5.94
CA SER A 318 -5.07 8.06 -6.60
C SER A 318 -3.84 7.18 -6.81
N ALA A 319 -3.47 6.32 -5.86
CA ALA A 319 -2.38 5.36 -6.02
C ALA A 319 -2.64 4.40 -7.19
N GLN A 320 -3.84 3.81 -7.26
CA GLN A 320 -4.21 2.86 -8.30
C GLN A 320 -4.21 3.49 -9.70
N LEU A 321 -4.63 4.75 -9.81
CA LEU A 321 -4.68 5.50 -11.08
C LEU A 321 -3.31 6.04 -11.49
N ALA A 322 -2.39 6.25 -10.55
CA ALA A 322 -1.01 6.64 -10.85
C ALA A 322 -0.14 5.47 -11.33
N LEU A 323 -0.67 4.24 -11.34
CA LEU A 323 0.07 3.01 -11.64
C LEU A 323 -0.50 2.29 -12.88
N PRO A 324 0.33 2.11 -13.94
CA PRO A 324 0.03 1.24 -15.07
C PRO A 324 -0.29 -0.18 -14.60
N SER A 325 -1.08 -0.91 -15.39
CA SER A 325 -1.52 -2.28 -15.08
C SER A 325 -0.36 -3.22 -14.74
N TRP A 326 0.74 -3.13 -15.47
CA TRP A 326 1.91 -4.01 -15.35
C TRP A 326 2.68 -3.84 -14.02
N ILE A 327 2.65 -2.65 -13.40
CA ILE A 327 3.35 -2.35 -12.15
C ILE A 327 2.43 -2.17 -10.94
N ARG A 328 1.11 -2.18 -11.17
CA ARG A 328 0.08 -1.88 -10.15
C ARG A 328 0.27 -2.67 -8.85
N ALA A 329 0.50 -3.98 -8.93
CA ALA A 329 0.68 -4.81 -7.74
C ALA A 329 1.88 -4.36 -6.88
N ARG A 330 3.01 -4.04 -7.52
CA ARG A 330 4.25 -3.63 -6.84
C ARG A 330 4.13 -2.21 -6.29
N GLY A 331 3.58 -1.29 -7.08
CA GLY A 331 3.32 0.08 -6.62
C GLY A 331 2.31 0.13 -5.46
N MET A 332 1.28 -0.72 -5.48
CA MET A 332 0.34 -0.84 -4.36
C MET A 332 0.98 -1.45 -3.11
N SER A 333 1.99 -2.32 -3.26
CA SER A 333 2.77 -2.84 -2.12
C SER A 333 3.59 -1.73 -1.46
N ILE A 334 4.25 -0.87 -2.26
CA ILE A 334 4.96 0.32 -1.74
C ILE A 334 3.98 1.29 -1.08
N PHE A 335 2.78 1.48 -1.64
CA PHE A 335 1.71 2.26 -1.01
C PHE A 335 1.29 1.70 0.35
N GLN A 336 1.10 0.38 0.45
CA GLN A 336 0.77 -0.28 1.73
C GLN A 336 1.91 -0.15 2.73
N MET A 337 3.18 -0.26 2.30
CA MET A 337 4.32 -0.01 3.17
C MET A 337 4.32 1.43 3.71
N SER A 338 4.10 2.44 2.88
CA SER A 338 3.99 3.83 3.37
C SER A 338 2.85 4.01 4.36
N LEU A 339 1.71 3.38 4.13
CA LEU A 339 0.58 3.39 5.06
C LEU A 339 0.96 2.76 6.41
N MET A 340 1.48 1.53 6.40
CA MET A 340 1.83 0.78 7.61
C MET A 340 3.01 1.37 8.36
N GLY A 341 4.02 1.86 7.64
CA GLY A 341 5.17 2.57 8.20
C GLY A 341 4.76 3.87 8.89
N GLY A 342 3.84 4.64 8.28
CA GLY A 342 3.28 5.84 8.90
C GLY A 342 2.52 5.52 10.19
N SER A 343 1.67 4.49 10.17
CA SER A 343 0.92 4.06 11.35
C SER A 343 1.84 3.54 12.47
N ALA A 344 2.84 2.73 12.13
CA ALA A 344 3.77 2.16 13.09
C ALA A 344 4.68 3.22 13.73
N LEU A 345 5.22 4.14 12.92
CA LEU A 345 6.04 5.25 13.40
C LEU A 345 5.22 6.20 14.28
N GLY A 346 4.03 6.59 13.81
CA GLY A 346 3.18 7.50 14.57
C GLY A 346 2.75 6.90 15.91
N ALA A 347 2.33 5.63 15.94
CA ALA A 347 1.98 4.96 17.20
C ALA A 347 3.14 4.98 18.21
N ALA A 348 4.37 4.68 17.78
CA ALA A 348 5.54 4.73 18.65
C ALA A 348 5.85 6.16 19.14
N VAL A 349 5.80 7.15 18.25
CA VAL A 349 6.09 8.56 18.58
C VAL A 349 5.05 9.14 19.54
N TRP A 350 3.76 8.96 19.24
CA TRP A 350 2.68 9.50 20.07
C TRP A 350 2.52 8.75 21.38
N GLY A 351 2.77 7.44 21.39
CA GLY A 351 2.86 6.66 22.62
C GLY A 351 3.94 7.19 23.56
N LYS A 352 5.15 7.42 23.02
CA LYS A 352 6.27 7.97 23.79
C LYS A 352 5.98 9.37 24.32
N LEU A 353 5.38 10.22 23.48
CA LEU A 353 4.98 11.55 23.89
C LEU A 353 3.90 11.51 24.98
N ALA A 354 2.92 10.61 24.88
CA ALA A 354 1.85 10.45 25.87
C ALA A 354 2.39 10.01 27.24
N GLU A 355 3.40 9.13 27.25
CA GLU A 355 4.04 8.68 28.49
C GLU A 355 4.82 9.80 29.21
N HIS A 356 5.46 10.71 28.46
CA HIS A 356 6.21 11.82 29.04
C HIS A 356 5.37 13.06 29.37
N THR A 357 4.18 13.18 28.77
CA THR A 357 3.32 14.36 28.92
C THR A 357 1.91 13.96 29.37
N SER A 358 1.00 13.73 28.43
CA SER A 358 -0.31 13.13 28.65
C SER A 358 -0.86 12.61 27.33
N VAL A 359 -1.84 11.70 27.40
CA VAL A 359 -2.56 11.19 26.23
C VAL A 359 -3.24 12.32 25.46
N THR A 360 -3.87 13.27 26.16
CA THR A 360 -4.53 14.43 25.56
C THR A 360 -3.53 15.30 24.79
N THR A 361 -2.37 15.59 25.38
CA THR A 361 -1.30 16.36 24.72
C THR A 361 -0.84 15.65 23.46
N ALA A 362 -0.59 14.34 23.51
CA ALA A 362 -0.14 13.56 22.36
C ALA A 362 -1.15 13.57 21.19
N VAL A 363 -2.45 13.44 21.47
CA VAL A 363 -3.51 13.50 20.44
C VAL A 363 -3.62 14.90 19.85
N ILE A 364 -3.54 15.97 20.67
CA ILE A 364 -3.57 17.35 20.18
C ILE A 364 -2.35 17.65 19.31
N THR A 365 -1.15 17.26 19.74
CA THR A 365 0.08 17.46 18.96
C THR A 365 0.06 16.67 17.66
N GLY A 366 -0.43 15.42 17.68
CA GLY A 366 -0.61 14.62 16.47
C GLY A 366 -1.61 15.25 15.50
N SER A 367 -2.70 15.83 16.02
CA SER A 367 -3.70 16.54 15.23
C SER A 367 -3.16 17.84 14.63
N ALA A 368 -2.40 18.62 15.41
CA ALA A 368 -1.70 19.81 14.92
C ALA A 368 -0.69 19.47 13.82
N PHE A 369 0.09 18.39 14.00
CA PHE A 369 0.96 17.84 12.97
C PHE A 369 0.20 17.49 11.69
N GLY A 370 -0.99 16.90 11.80
CA GLY A 370 -1.87 16.61 10.67
C GLY A 370 -2.28 17.87 9.89
N ILE A 371 -2.70 18.91 10.58
CA ILE A 371 -3.09 20.20 9.96
C ILE A 371 -1.89 20.85 9.26
N ILE A 372 -0.75 20.90 9.94
CA ILE A 372 0.50 21.43 9.38
C ILE A 372 0.93 20.62 8.14
N SER A 373 0.79 19.29 8.19
CA SER A 373 1.09 18.40 7.06
C SER A 373 0.21 18.69 5.84
N VAL A 374 -1.05 19.08 6.01
CA VAL A 374 -1.92 19.50 4.89
C VAL A 374 -1.36 20.77 4.24
N LEU A 375 -0.97 21.77 5.04
CA LEU A 375 -0.39 23.02 4.52
C LEU A 375 0.88 22.74 3.70
N PHE A 376 1.77 21.89 4.23
CA PHE A 376 2.99 21.50 3.51
C PHE A 376 2.71 20.66 2.28
N THR A 377 1.70 19.78 2.27
CA THR A 377 1.46 18.88 1.14
C THR A 377 0.47 19.43 0.11
N ASN A 378 -0.10 20.62 0.29
CA ASN A 378 -1.06 21.22 -0.64
C ASN A 378 -0.49 21.44 -2.06
N HIS A 379 0.82 21.66 -2.19
CA HIS A 379 1.48 21.74 -3.50
C HIS A 379 1.62 20.37 -4.20
N LEU A 380 1.59 19.26 -3.43
CA LEU A 380 1.65 17.89 -3.93
C LEU A 380 0.26 17.44 -4.37
N LYS A 381 -0.11 17.76 -5.61
CA LYS A 381 -1.43 17.40 -6.17
C LYS A 381 -1.55 15.89 -6.44
N LEU A 382 -2.62 15.31 -5.93
CA LEU A 382 -3.10 13.94 -6.19
C LEU A 382 -3.92 13.81 -7.49
N GLU A 383 -4.41 14.95 -7.97
CA GLU A 383 -5.27 15.12 -9.14
C GLU A 383 -4.97 16.48 -9.78
N GLY A 384 -4.94 16.54 -11.11
CA GLY A 384 -4.64 17.76 -11.88
C GLY A 384 -3.17 17.91 -12.33
N GLY A 385 -2.99 18.57 -13.48
CA GLY A 385 -1.82 18.49 -14.38
C GLY A 385 -2.10 17.51 -15.52
N ASN A 386 -1.57 17.72 -16.75
CA ASN A 386 -1.79 16.85 -17.93
C ASN A 386 -1.93 15.39 -17.48
N GLU A 387 -3.16 14.85 -17.49
CA GLU A 387 -3.39 13.47 -17.07
C GLU A 387 -2.63 12.58 -18.04
N GLU A 388 -1.42 12.14 -17.62
CA GLU A 388 -0.66 11.16 -18.39
C GLU A 388 -1.60 9.98 -18.63
N ASP A 389 -2.03 9.83 -19.88
CA ASP A 389 -2.87 8.71 -20.27
C ASP A 389 -2.01 7.44 -20.24
N LEU A 390 -2.26 6.64 -19.20
CA LEU A 390 -1.56 5.38 -18.94
C LEU A 390 -2.24 4.19 -19.64
N THR A 391 -3.18 4.44 -20.56
CA THR A 391 -3.80 3.39 -21.37
C THR A 391 -2.70 2.65 -22.15
N PRO A 392 -2.61 1.31 -22.04
CA PRO A 392 -1.62 0.54 -22.79
C PRO A 392 -1.83 0.70 -24.29
N VAL A 393 -0.75 1.02 -25.00
CA VAL A 393 -0.73 1.10 -26.47
C VAL A 393 0.44 0.26 -26.96
N CYS A 394 0.18 -0.64 -27.91
CA CYS A 394 1.26 -1.40 -28.54
C CYS A 394 1.93 -0.51 -29.59
N PRO A 395 3.24 -0.20 -29.48
CA PRO A 395 3.94 0.54 -30.52
C PRO A 395 3.92 -0.25 -31.82
N ILE A 396 3.81 0.43 -32.95
CA ILE A 396 3.86 -0.19 -34.29
C ILE A 396 5.25 -0.81 -34.57
N GLU A 397 6.29 -0.37 -33.86
CA GLU A 397 7.64 -0.92 -33.98
C GLU A 397 7.85 -2.16 -33.11
N HIS A 398 7.72 -3.36 -33.70
CA HIS A 398 8.31 -4.57 -33.14
C HIS A 398 9.68 -4.83 -33.79
N PRO A 399 10.79 -4.80 -33.04
CA PRO A 399 12.09 -5.13 -33.59
C PRO A 399 12.12 -6.60 -34.02
N MET A 400 12.40 -6.85 -35.29
CA MET A 400 12.75 -8.18 -35.81
C MET A 400 14.27 -8.22 -35.96
N PRO A 401 15.03 -8.65 -34.94
CA PRO A 401 16.47 -8.81 -35.08
C PRO A 401 16.78 -9.91 -36.11
N ASP A 402 17.84 -9.72 -36.90
CA ASP A 402 18.28 -10.72 -37.90
C ASP A 402 18.75 -12.05 -37.30
N ARG A 403 18.98 -12.07 -35.97
CA ARG A 403 19.36 -13.25 -35.20
C ARG A 403 18.46 -13.40 -33.98
N ASP A 404 18.23 -14.64 -33.57
CA ASP A 404 17.61 -14.91 -32.28
C ASP A 404 18.56 -14.46 -31.15
N ILE A 405 18.06 -13.57 -30.30
CA ILE A 405 18.77 -13.04 -29.15
C ILE A 405 18.16 -13.67 -27.91
N GLU A 406 18.98 -14.36 -27.11
CA GLU A 406 18.53 -14.91 -25.83
C GLU A 406 17.90 -13.82 -24.95
N HIS A 407 16.81 -14.15 -24.27
CA HIS A 407 16.11 -13.22 -23.38
C HIS A 407 16.99 -12.64 -22.26
N THR A 408 18.03 -13.36 -21.85
CA THR A 408 18.99 -12.95 -20.82
C THR A 408 20.17 -12.16 -21.35
N ALA A 409 20.33 -12.05 -22.68
CA ALA A 409 21.44 -11.34 -23.28
C ALA A 409 21.35 -9.84 -22.99
N GLY A 410 22.48 -9.23 -22.67
CA GLY A 410 22.58 -7.82 -22.36
C GLY A 410 23.98 -7.45 -21.86
N PRO A 411 24.21 -6.17 -21.52
CA PRO A 411 23.27 -5.05 -21.59
C PRO A 411 22.85 -4.70 -23.02
N VAL A 412 21.66 -4.11 -23.15
CA VAL A 412 21.06 -3.69 -24.43
C VAL A 412 21.07 -2.17 -24.51
N MET A 413 21.81 -1.62 -25.47
CA MET A 413 21.90 -0.19 -25.71
C MET A 413 21.02 0.21 -26.89
N ILE A 414 20.15 1.19 -26.67
CA ILE A 414 19.38 1.84 -27.72
C ILE A 414 19.91 3.25 -27.90
N SER A 415 20.10 3.66 -29.14
CA SER A 415 20.44 5.04 -29.49
C SER A 415 19.45 5.58 -30.52
N VAL A 416 18.99 6.82 -30.32
CA VAL A 416 18.11 7.54 -31.23
C VAL A 416 18.78 8.83 -31.65
N GLU A 417 19.00 8.99 -32.96
CA GLU A 417 19.64 10.16 -33.54
C GLU A 417 18.59 11.17 -34.03
N TYR A 418 18.75 12.43 -33.64
CA TYR A 418 17.88 13.54 -33.99
C TYR A 418 18.66 14.63 -34.73
N GLN A 419 18.01 15.25 -35.72
CA GLN A 419 18.45 16.50 -36.33
C GLN A 419 17.46 17.60 -35.95
N ILE A 420 17.91 18.53 -35.12
CA ILE A 420 17.13 19.59 -34.49
C ILE A 420 17.63 20.94 -34.98
N ASN A 421 16.73 21.90 -35.13
CA ASN A 421 17.10 23.28 -35.40
C ASN A 421 17.67 23.91 -34.12
N PRO A 422 18.87 24.53 -34.14
CA PRO A 422 19.49 25.10 -32.94
C PRO A 422 18.60 26.08 -32.17
N LYS A 423 17.69 26.79 -32.87
CA LYS A 423 16.71 27.70 -32.24
C LYS A 423 15.69 27.00 -31.35
N ASP A 424 15.35 25.75 -31.69
CA ASP A 424 14.31 24.97 -31.02
C ASP A 424 14.92 24.07 -29.92
N MET A 425 16.25 24.12 -29.72
CA MET A 425 16.99 23.24 -28.83
C MET A 425 16.54 23.33 -27.36
N PHE A 426 16.23 24.52 -26.87
CA PHE A 426 15.79 24.72 -25.48
C PHE A 426 14.44 24.03 -25.20
N GLU A 427 13.49 24.16 -26.14
CA GLU A 427 12.19 23.48 -26.07
C GLU A 427 12.38 21.96 -26.19
N PHE A 428 13.21 21.52 -27.13
CA PHE A 428 13.52 20.11 -27.32
C PHE A 428 14.16 19.49 -26.06
N GLN A 429 15.11 20.17 -25.41
CA GLN A 429 15.71 19.72 -24.15
C GLN A 429 14.67 19.59 -23.03
N THR A 430 13.64 20.44 -23.02
CA THR A 430 12.53 20.35 -22.07
C THR A 430 11.69 19.09 -22.31
N VAL A 431 11.45 18.73 -23.57
CA VAL A 431 10.80 17.47 -23.96
C VAL A 431 11.69 16.26 -23.63
N MET A 432 13.01 16.36 -23.86
CA MET A 432 13.96 15.28 -23.55
C MET A 432 14.07 15.01 -22.05
N LYS A 433 13.91 16.02 -21.18
CA LYS A 433 13.77 15.80 -19.73
C LYS A 433 12.56 14.92 -19.39
N LYS A 434 11.41 15.16 -20.02
CA LYS A 434 10.23 14.28 -19.88
C LYS A 434 10.51 12.88 -20.46
N SER A 435 11.20 12.81 -21.60
CA SER A 435 11.61 11.55 -22.25
C SER A 435 12.46 10.68 -21.33
N ARG A 436 13.43 11.28 -20.65
CA ARG A 436 14.28 10.62 -19.66
C ARG A 436 13.43 9.93 -18.59
N ASP A 437 12.51 10.66 -17.97
CA ASP A 437 11.68 10.09 -16.90
C ASP A 437 10.78 8.97 -17.43
N ALA A 438 10.23 9.10 -18.64
CA ALA A 438 9.49 8.04 -19.30
C ALA A 438 10.36 6.78 -19.57
N ARG A 439 11.59 6.94 -20.10
CA ARG A 439 12.50 5.81 -20.34
C ARG A 439 12.85 5.06 -19.06
N LEU A 440 13.14 5.81 -17.98
CA LEU A 440 13.45 5.22 -16.67
C LEU A 440 12.22 4.49 -16.09
N ARG A 441 11.00 5.03 -16.24
CA ARG A 441 9.75 4.34 -15.84
C ARG A 441 9.51 3.05 -16.60
N GLN A 442 9.91 2.98 -17.88
CA GLN A 442 9.80 1.77 -18.71
C GLN A 442 10.83 0.69 -18.34
N GLY A 443 11.80 0.99 -17.47
CA GLY A 443 12.80 0.04 -16.96
C GLY A 443 14.21 0.22 -17.52
N ALA A 444 14.50 1.32 -18.22
CA ALA A 444 15.87 1.65 -18.59
C ALA A 444 16.73 1.89 -17.34
N VAL A 445 17.92 1.32 -17.30
CA VAL A 445 18.88 1.43 -16.18
C VAL A 445 19.64 2.75 -16.22
N SER A 446 19.95 3.23 -17.43
CA SER A 446 20.61 4.51 -17.66
C SER A 446 20.01 5.23 -18.86
N TRP A 447 20.17 6.55 -18.87
CA TRP A 447 19.78 7.43 -19.95
C TRP A 447 20.75 8.60 -20.01
N SER A 448 21.19 9.01 -21.19
CA SER A 448 21.75 10.34 -21.39
C SER A 448 21.47 10.89 -22.78
N PHE A 449 21.74 12.17 -22.92
CA PHE A 449 21.51 12.95 -24.12
C PHE A 449 22.77 13.72 -24.44
N PHE A 450 23.25 13.58 -25.66
CA PHE A 450 24.45 14.24 -26.17
C PHE A 450 24.10 15.12 -27.36
N GLU A 451 24.83 16.22 -27.49
CA GLU A 451 24.89 17.02 -28.70
C GLU A 451 26.20 16.71 -29.40
N ASP A 452 26.15 16.57 -30.73
CA ASP A 452 27.32 16.27 -31.55
C ASP A 452 28.26 17.48 -31.55
N ALA A 453 29.53 17.25 -31.23
CA ALA A 453 30.53 18.32 -31.14
C ALA A 453 30.96 18.85 -32.51
N GLU A 454 30.74 18.08 -33.58
CA GLU A 454 31.17 18.42 -34.94
C GLU A 454 30.00 18.91 -35.80
N GLN A 455 28.77 18.55 -35.45
CA GLN A 455 27.56 18.85 -36.24
C GLN A 455 26.50 19.52 -35.38
N GLU A 456 26.40 20.85 -35.51
CA GLU A 456 25.42 21.64 -34.76
C GLU A 456 23.97 21.15 -35.03
N GLY A 457 23.20 21.01 -33.96
CA GLY A 457 21.81 20.54 -34.03
C GLY A 457 21.64 19.02 -34.18
N LYS A 458 22.73 18.25 -34.30
CA LYS A 458 22.64 16.78 -34.25
C LYS A 458 22.74 16.30 -32.81
N CYS A 459 21.77 15.49 -32.38
CA CYS A 459 21.69 15.01 -31.00
C CYS A 459 21.52 13.50 -30.94
N LEU A 460 22.03 12.89 -29.87
CA LEU A 460 21.95 11.47 -29.59
C LEU A 460 21.28 11.24 -28.23
N GLU A 461 20.09 10.64 -28.24
CA GLU A 461 19.52 10.02 -27.04
C GLU A 461 20.08 8.59 -26.93
N TYR A 462 20.63 8.21 -25.78
CA TYR A 462 20.97 6.82 -25.51
C TYR A 462 20.39 6.35 -24.18
N PHE A 463 19.95 5.09 -24.14
CA PHE A 463 19.48 4.44 -22.91
C PHE A 463 19.74 2.94 -22.94
N ILE A 464 19.95 2.37 -21.74
CA ILE A 464 20.39 0.98 -21.57
C ILE A 464 19.35 0.18 -20.80
N PHE A 465 19.05 -1.04 -21.27
CA PHE A 465 18.32 -2.06 -20.53
C PHE A 465 19.28 -3.17 -20.08
N GLU A 466 18.95 -3.82 -18.97
CA GLU A 466 19.78 -4.88 -18.41
C GLU A 466 19.79 -6.13 -19.29
N THR A 467 18.64 -6.50 -19.83
CA THR A 467 18.47 -7.69 -20.69
C THR A 467 17.61 -7.40 -21.91
N TRP A 468 17.71 -8.26 -22.92
CA TRP A 468 16.84 -8.25 -24.10
C TRP A 468 15.37 -8.42 -23.73
N ALA A 469 15.07 -9.29 -22.76
CA ALA A 469 13.71 -9.41 -22.22
C ALA A 469 13.21 -8.08 -21.62
N ASP A 470 14.02 -7.36 -20.86
CA ASP A 470 13.61 -6.07 -20.28
C ASP A 470 13.37 -5.01 -21.35
N TYR A 471 14.16 -5.04 -22.43
CA TYR A 471 13.91 -4.20 -23.59
C TYR A 471 12.60 -4.58 -24.31
N LEU A 472 12.33 -5.86 -24.53
CA LEU A 472 11.08 -6.30 -25.16
C LEU A 472 9.85 -5.96 -24.30
N ARG A 473 9.94 -6.13 -22.97
CA ARG A 473 8.87 -5.77 -22.04
C ARG A 473 8.48 -4.30 -22.12
N ARG A 474 9.38 -3.42 -22.59
CA ARG A 474 9.06 -2.02 -22.86
C ARG A 474 7.81 -1.86 -23.71
N PHE A 475 7.65 -2.69 -24.73
CA PHE A 475 6.53 -2.60 -25.67
C PHE A 475 5.20 -2.89 -24.96
N ASP A 476 5.19 -3.81 -24.00
CA ASP A 476 4.02 -4.09 -23.13
C ASP A 476 3.79 -2.99 -22.07
N ARG A 477 4.82 -2.20 -21.77
CA ARG A 477 4.78 -1.11 -20.78
C ARG A 477 4.44 0.26 -21.38
N PHE A 478 4.32 0.35 -22.70
CA PHE A 478 4.14 1.59 -23.43
C PHE A 478 2.71 2.12 -23.31
N THR A 479 2.55 3.43 -23.14
CA THR A 479 1.24 4.06 -22.92
C THR A 479 0.93 5.14 -23.95
N THR A 480 -0.33 5.60 -24.01
CA THR A 480 -0.72 6.75 -24.86
C THR A 480 0.12 7.99 -24.57
N ASN A 481 0.45 8.26 -23.30
CA ASN A 481 1.33 9.36 -22.95
C ASN A 481 2.75 9.21 -23.52
N ASP A 482 3.28 7.98 -23.54
CA ASP A 482 4.58 7.72 -24.13
C ASP A 482 4.58 7.90 -25.66
N LEU A 483 3.44 7.60 -26.30
CA LEU A 483 3.20 7.85 -27.72
C LEU A 483 3.13 9.35 -28.01
N ASN A 484 2.32 10.12 -27.28
CA ASN A 484 2.23 11.56 -27.44
C ASN A 484 3.61 12.23 -27.24
N LEU A 485 4.39 11.75 -26.27
CA LEU A 485 5.75 12.24 -26.04
C LEU A 485 6.71 11.82 -27.16
N GLN A 486 6.48 10.69 -27.81
CA GLN A 486 7.20 10.30 -29.02
C GLN A 486 6.90 11.23 -30.18
N ASP A 487 5.63 11.52 -30.42
CA ASP A 487 5.20 12.41 -31.50
C ASP A 487 5.70 13.84 -31.27
N GLU A 488 5.67 14.33 -30.02
CA GLU A 488 6.24 15.62 -29.62
C GLU A 488 7.75 15.65 -29.93
N ARG A 489 8.52 14.64 -29.51
CA ARG A 489 9.96 14.56 -29.87
C ARG A 489 10.19 14.53 -31.38
N PHE A 490 9.36 13.79 -32.12
CA PHE A 490 9.53 13.60 -33.57
C PHE A 490 9.17 14.88 -34.34
N SER A 491 8.27 15.71 -33.82
CA SER A 491 7.92 17.00 -34.42
C SER A 491 9.08 18.00 -34.52
N PHE A 492 10.08 17.89 -33.62
CA PHE A 492 11.30 18.71 -33.68
C PHE A 492 12.33 18.17 -34.69
N HIS A 493 12.16 16.94 -35.20
CA HIS A 493 13.09 16.33 -36.14
C HIS A 493 12.92 16.89 -37.55
N ARG A 494 14.01 17.39 -38.15
CA ARG A 494 13.98 18.08 -39.44
C ARG A 494 14.46 17.25 -40.64
N ALA A 495 15.09 16.08 -40.43
CA ALA A 495 15.56 15.28 -41.55
C ALA A 495 14.38 14.65 -42.32
N LYS A 496 14.58 14.37 -43.61
CA LYS A 496 13.56 13.74 -44.47
C LYS A 496 13.22 12.32 -44.05
N THR A 497 14.10 11.67 -43.30
CA THR A 497 13.94 10.33 -42.76
C THR A 497 13.54 10.39 -41.29
N PRO A 498 12.78 9.41 -40.77
CA PRO A 498 12.48 9.36 -39.35
C PRO A 498 13.77 9.22 -38.51
N PRO A 499 13.74 9.62 -37.23
CA PRO A 499 14.88 9.48 -36.31
C PRO A 499 15.47 8.07 -36.36
N LYS A 500 16.78 7.96 -36.53
CA LYS A 500 17.44 6.66 -36.69
C LYS A 500 17.55 5.98 -35.33
N VAL A 501 16.85 4.85 -35.18
CA VAL A 501 16.90 4.02 -33.96
C VAL A 501 17.85 2.84 -34.18
N THR A 502 18.95 2.80 -33.43
CA THR A 502 19.90 1.68 -33.45
C THR A 502 19.82 0.88 -32.17
N ARG A 503 19.79 -0.46 -32.30
CA ARG A 503 19.68 -1.43 -31.20
C ARG A 503 20.96 -2.24 -31.15
N ARG A 504 21.68 -2.22 -30.02
CA ARG A 504 22.95 -2.94 -29.83
C ARG A 504 22.84 -3.82 -28.60
N VAL A 505 23.24 -5.08 -28.71
CA VAL A 505 23.37 -6.00 -27.58
C VAL A 505 24.86 -6.21 -27.33
N ALA A 506 25.29 -6.12 -26.08
CA ALA A 506 26.68 -6.34 -25.72
C ALA A 506 27.16 -7.71 -26.23
N ALA A 507 28.29 -7.73 -26.92
CA ALA A 507 28.94 -8.97 -27.31
C ALA A 507 29.78 -9.50 -26.14
N PRO A 508 29.82 -10.82 -25.90
CA PRO A 508 30.73 -11.39 -24.94
C PRO A 508 32.17 -11.10 -25.39
N LEU A 509 32.90 -10.34 -24.59
CA LEU A 509 34.34 -10.20 -24.75
C LEU A 509 34.96 -11.42 -24.06
N HIS A 510 35.45 -12.38 -24.84
CA HIS A 510 36.31 -13.43 -24.29
C HIS A 510 37.64 -12.78 -23.92
N HIS A 511 37.92 -12.71 -22.60
CA HIS A 511 39.21 -12.29 -22.08
C HIS A 511 40.20 -13.45 -22.06
#